data_AF-A0A1S9CB22-F1
#
_entry.id   AF-A0A1S9CB22-F1
#
_cell.length_a   1.000
_cell.length_b   1.000
_cell.length_c   1.000
_cell.angle_alpha   90.00
_cell.angle_beta   90.00
_cell.angle_gamma   90.00
#
_symmetry.space_group_name_H-M   'P 1'
#
loop_
_entity.id
_entity.type
_entity.pdbx_description
1 polymer ?
#
loop_
_entity_poly.entity_id
_entity_poly.type
_entity_poly.pdbx_seq_one_letter_code
_entity_poly.pdbx_strand_id
1 'polypeptide(L)' 'MKESNIYLDTYVLQQDMRIRLPKSILSNLQIEKGKTKFDVFLDSENKSLVLKIHSKDGGIIGE' A
#
# COMPACT_ATOMS: atom_id res chain seq x y z
N MET A 1 1.67 13.76 9.19
CA MET A 1 2.01 13.21 7.85
C MET A 1 3.49 13.40 7.63
N LYS A 2 4.23 12.38 7.20
CA LYS A 2 5.65 12.55 6.84
C LYS A 2 5.73 13.39 5.56
N GLU A 3 6.76 14.22 5.45
CA GLU A 3 6.99 15.10 4.29
C GLU A 3 7.12 14.32 2.96
N SER A 4 7.47 13.03 3.03
CA SER A 4 7.58 12.14 1.88
C SER A 4 6.25 11.54 1.40
N ASN A 5 5.12 11.81 2.06
CA ASN A 5 3.83 11.25 1.66
C ASN A 5 3.23 12.04 0.50
N ILE A 6 3.08 11.39 -0.65
CA ILE A 6 2.40 11.95 -1.82
C ILE A 6 0.93 11.51 -1.79
N TYR A 7 0.00 12.47 -1.82
CA TYR A 7 -1.42 12.17 -1.97
C TYR A 7 -1.69 11.58 -3.36
N LEU A 8 -2.38 10.43 -3.42
CA LEU A 8 -2.69 9.77 -4.68
C LEU A 8 -4.18 9.94 -5.06
N ASP A 9 -5.09 9.58 -4.15
CA ASP A 9 -6.54 9.67 -4.37
C ASP A 9 -7.32 9.39 -3.07
N THR A 10 -8.65 9.56 -3.11
CA THR A 10 -9.58 9.20 -2.03
C THR A 10 -10.64 8.23 -2.55
N TYR A 11 -10.85 7.12 -1.84
CA TYR A 11 -11.86 6.12 -2.19
C TYR A 11 -12.74 5.75 -0.99
N VAL A 12 -14.00 5.43 -1.24
CA VAL A 12 -14.93 4.90 -0.23
C VAL A 12 -14.65 3.41 -0.02
N LEU A 13 -14.65 2.98 1.24
CA LEU A 13 -14.64 1.55 1.60
C LEU A 13 -15.95 0.91 1.15
N GLN A 14 -15.86 -0.08 0.26
CA GLN A 14 -17.04 -0.76 -0.26
C GLN A 14 -17.66 -1.69 0.78
N GLN A 15 -18.93 -2.06 0.59
CA GLN A 15 -19.70 -2.89 1.52
C GLN A 15 -19.06 -4.25 1.83
N ASP A 16 -18.29 -4.79 0.90
CA ASP A 16 -17.54 -6.03 1.09
C ASP A 16 -16.06 -5.80 1.47
N MET A 17 -15.78 -4.65 2.10
CA MET A 17 -14.49 -4.29 2.66
C MET A 17 -13.37 -4.06 1.65
N ARG A 18 -13.69 -3.85 0.36
CA ARG A 18 -12.70 -3.54 -0.67
C ARG A 18 -12.44 -2.04 -0.77
N ILE A 19 -11.17 -1.69 -1.01
CA ILE A 19 -10.74 -0.34 -1.39
C ILE A 19 -10.11 -0.43 -2.76
N ARG A 20 -10.45 0.51 -3.66
CA ARG A 20 -9.81 0.61 -4.96
C ARG A 20 -8.45 1.28 -4.79
N LEU A 21 -7.39 0.66 -5.29
CA LEU A 21 -6.07 1.29 -5.32
C LEU A 21 -5.91 2.15 -6.59
N PRO A 22 -5.28 3.33 -6.50
CA PRO A 22 -5.07 4.21 -7.65
C PRO A 22 -4.07 3.59 -8.62
N LYS A 23 -4.24 3.82 -9.94
CA LYS A 23 -3.37 3.19 -10.96
C LYS A 23 -1.88 3.59 -10.83
N SER A 24 -1.60 4.75 -10.24
CA SER A 24 -0.24 5.28 -10.05
C SER A 24 0.66 4.40 -9.19
N ILE A 25 0.10 3.53 -8.33
CA ILE A 25 0.93 2.64 -7.51
C ILE A 25 1.72 1.62 -8.32
N LEU A 26 1.26 1.30 -9.55
CA LEU A 26 1.92 0.31 -10.40
C LEU A 26 3.31 0.76 -10.80
N SER A 27 3.44 2.01 -11.23
CA SER A 27 4.73 2.62 -11.59
C SER A 27 5.53 3.01 -10.35
N ASN A 28 4.87 3.60 -9.34
CA ASN A 28 5.56 4.13 -8.17
C ASN A 28 6.19 3.04 -7.31
N LEU A 29 5.56 1.87 -7.24
CA LEU A 29 6.02 0.72 -6.45
C LEU A 29 6.59 -0.42 -7.30
N GLN A 30 6.56 -0.29 -8.64
CA GLN A 30 7.02 -1.32 -9.59
C GLN A 30 6.34 -2.69 -9.38
N ILE A 31 5.01 -2.69 -9.27
CA ILE A 31 4.21 -3.89 -8.94
C ILE A 31 3.34 -4.35 -10.11
N GLU A 32 2.90 -5.61 -10.07
CA GLU A 32 2.03 -6.20 -11.09
C GLU A 32 0.67 -6.64 -10.52
N LYS A 33 -0.41 -6.27 -11.21
CA LYS A 33 -1.79 -6.63 -10.82
C LYS A 33 -1.97 -8.15 -10.86
N GLY A 34 -2.60 -8.70 -9.83
CA GLY A 34 -2.89 -10.14 -9.75
C GLY A 34 -1.67 -11.01 -9.40
N LYS A 35 -0.47 -10.44 -9.27
CA LYS A 35 0.74 -11.18 -8.87
C LYS A 35 1.33 -10.67 -7.56
N THR A 36 1.53 -9.36 -7.43
CA THR A 36 2.14 -8.78 -6.23
C THR A 36 1.18 -8.88 -5.04
N LYS A 37 1.67 -9.42 -3.92
CA LYS A 37 0.94 -9.49 -2.66
C LYS A 37 1.32 -8.31 -1.76
N PHE A 38 0.39 -7.89 -0.91
CA PHE A 38 0.63 -6.87 0.10
C PHE A 38 0.32 -7.41 1.48
N ASP A 39 1.22 -7.13 2.42
CA ASP A 39 0.96 -7.28 3.84
C ASP A 39 0.21 -6.05 4.35
N VAL A 40 -0.78 -6.28 5.20
CA VAL A 40 -1.67 -5.25 5.74
C VAL A 40 -1.39 -5.12 7.24
N PHE A 41 -0.94 -3.94 7.67
CA PHE A 41 -0.69 -3.62 9.06
C PHE A 41 -1.64 -2.53 9.55
N LEU A 42 -2.05 -2.61 10.81
CA LEU A 42 -2.76 -1.53 11.51
C LEU A 42 -1.73 -0.70 12.28
N ASP A 43 -1.56 0.56 11.89
CA ASP A 43 -0.91 1.57 12.71
C ASP A 43 -1.98 2.17 13.63
N SER A 44 -2.00 1.71 14.88
CA SER A 44 -2.99 2.11 15.89
C SER A 44 -2.78 3.54 16.40
N GLU A 45 -1.55 4.06 16.33
CA GLU A 45 -1.21 5.41 16.76
C GLU A 45 -1.80 6.44 15.80
N ASN A 46 -1.57 6.23 14.49
CA ASN A 46 -2.06 7.12 13.44
C ASN A 46 -3.46 6.74 12.92
N LYS A 47 -4.06 5.67 13.45
CA LYS A 47 -5.35 5.10 13.00
C LYS A 47 -5.39 4.90 11.49
N SER A 48 -4.36 4.24 10.96
CA SER A 48 -4.21 4.04 9.53
C SER A 48 -3.86 2.61 9.18
N LEU A 49 -4.18 2.20 7.95
CA LEU A 49 -3.71 0.94 7.39
C LEU A 49 -2.44 1.20 6.58
N VAL A 50 -1.41 0.40 6.84
CA VAL A 50 -0.16 0.42 6.10
C VAL A 50 -0.08 -0.82 5.23
N LEU A 51 0.03 -0.62 3.92
CA LEU A 51 0.22 -1.67 2.93
C LEU A 51 1.69 -1.75 2.55
N LYS A 52 2.32 -2.92 2.71
CA LYS A 52 3.71 -3.16 2.29
C LYS A 52 3.75 -4.27 1.26
N ILE A 53 4.62 -4.16 0.25
CA ILE A 53 4.86 -5.26 -0.68
C ILE A 53 5.33 -6.46 0.14
N HIS A 54 4.67 -7.60 -0.04
CA HIS A 54 5.06 -8.83 0.63
C HIS A 54 6.34 -9.36 0.00
N SER A 55 7.44 -9.30 0.75
CA SER A 55 8.69 -9.96 0.39
C SER A 55 8.71 -11.35 1.03
N LYS A 56 8.87 -12.40 0.22
CA LYS A 56 8.99 -13.78 0.74
C LYS A 56 10.26 -14.01 1.56
N ASP A 57 11.24 -13.12 1.44
CA ASP A 57 12.49 -13.15 2.19
C ASP A 57 12.73 -11.77 2.80
N GLY A 58 13.05 -11.72 4.10
CA GLY A 58 13.39 -10.50 4.82
C GLY A 58 14.70 -9.88 4.32
N GLY A 59 14.66 -9.16 3.20
CA GLY A 59 15.83 -8.55 2.58
C GLY A 59 15.49 -7.37 1.68
N ILE A 60 15.45 -6.18 2.29
CA ILE A 60 15.95 -4.87 1.81
C ILE A 60 15.90 -4.60 0.29
N ILE A 61 15.02 -3.69 -0.12
CA ILE A 61 15.28 -2.72 -1.19
C ILE A 61 15.22 -1.32 -0.55
N GLY A 62 16.22 -0.45 -0.54
CA GLY A 62 17.66 -0.51 -0.80
C GLY A 62 18.31 0.59 0.08
N GLU A 63 19.62 0.51 0.26
CA GLU A 63 20.46 1.72 0.45
C GLU A 63 20.77 2.32 -0.92
#